data_AF-A0A4V2XFZ9-F1
#
_entry.id   AF-A0A4V2XFZ9-F1
#
_cell.length_a   1.000
_cell.length_b   1.000
_cell.length_c   1.000
_cell.angle_alpha   90.00
_cell.angle_beta   90.00
_cell.angle_gamma   90.00
#
_symmetry.space_group_name_H-M   'P 1'
#
loop_
_entity.id
_entity.type
_entity.pdbx_description
1 polymer ?
#
loop_
_entity_poly.entity_id
_entity_poly.type
_entity_poly.pdbx_seq_one_letter_code
_entity_poly.pdbx_strand_id
1 'polypeptide(L)'
;MSGFDDADLGAARNLYALASRLFAAEIDQPLYRGLLAAGEDPRLRPMGFVLIEPSLRAMGEERAMLELSVEYCRLFIGPRPACPPYGSLRRNEAMVGGRAERGINQFMLRHGLSVRVPAATPMIANDHLAVGLALLSYLHHIQSAEATDPDGAARARDAAEELLTRHLLPWVPDYLAELQAKALLAPYSSVAQVTEFCLRTEESALRPSG
;
A
#
# COMPACT_ATOMS: atom_id res chain seq x y z
N MET A 1 20.57 -9.46 -16.64
CA MET A 1 20.88 -9.19 -15.22
C MET A 1 20.44 -7.78 -14.90
N SER A 2 19.25 -7.64 -14.34
CA SER A 2 18.86 -6.51 -13.50
C SER A 2 17.77 -7.08 -12.60
N GLY A 3 18.21 -7.78 -11.56
CA GLY A 3 17.31 -8.09 -10.46
C GLY A 3 16.89 -6.80 -9.78
N PHE A 4 15.77 -6.83 -9.07
CA PHE A 4 15.34 -5.79 -8.15
C PHE A 4 16.51 -5.50 -7.19
N ASP A 5 17.19 -4.37 -7.34
CA ASP A 5 18.41 -4.09 -6.57
C ASP A 5 18.10 -3.49 -5.19
N ASP A 6 19.12 -3.23 -4.36
CA ASP A 6 18.92 -2.70 -3.00
C ASP A 6 18.30 -1.30 -2.99
N ALA A 7 18.55 -0.48 -4.04
CA ALA A 7 17.92 0.82 -4.19
C ALA A 7 16.44 0.68 -4.56
N ASP A 8 16.10 -0.27 -5.45
CA ASP A 8 14.73 -0.62 -5.79
C ASP A 8 13.96 -1.14 -4.56
N LEU A 9 14.57 -2.02 -3.76
CA LEU A 9 14.00 -2.52 -2.50
C LEU A 9 13.75 -1.37 -1.51
N GLY A 10 14.69 -0.46 -1.36
CA GLY A 10 14.56 0.72 -0.51
C GLY A 10 13.41 1.64 -0.95
N ALA A 11 13.27 1.86 -2.26
CA ALA A 11 12.19 2.66 -2.83
C ALA A 11 10.82 1.99 -2.64
N ALA A 12 10.71 0.69 -2.97
CA ALA A 12 9.50 -0.11 -2.81
C ALA A 12 9.04 -0.15 -1.34
N ARG A 13 9.99 -0.37 -0.41
CA ARG A 13 9.73 -0.30 1.04
C ARG A 13 9.05 1.01 1.43
N ASN A 14 9.66 2.13 1.08
CA ASN A 14 9.16 3.45 1.47
C ASN A 14 7.79 3.75 0.84
N LEU A 15 7.59 3.34 -0.41
CA LEU A 15 6.30 3.45 -1.10
C LEU A 15 5.21 2.64 -0.41
N TYR A 16 5.46 1.36 -0.10
CA TYR A 16 4.48 0.52 0.58
C TYR A 16 4.14 1.00 1.98
N ALA A 17 5.12 1.56 2.71
CA ALA A 17 4.86 2.21 3.99
C ALA A 17 3.92 3.41 3.85
N LEU A 18 4.16 4.28 2.86
CA LEU A 18 3.30 5.43 2.58
C LEU A 18 1.90 4.99 2.13
N ALA A 19 1.81 4.04 1.21
CA ALA A 19 0.55 3.52 0.71
C ALA A 19 -0.24 2.86 1.84
N SER A 20 0.39 2.02 2.65
CA SER A 20 -0.23 1.45 3.86
C SER A 20 -0.84 2.52 4.77
N ARG A 21 -0.10 3.62 5.03
CA ARG A 21 -0.62 4.74 5.85
C ARG A 21 -1.85 5.40 5.21
N LEU A 22 -1.81 5.65 3.91
CA LEU A 22 -2.91 6.29 3.16
C LEU A 22 -4.17 5.42 3.08
N PHE A 23 -4.01 4.09 3.06
CA PHE A 23 -5.13 3.15 3.07
C PHE A 23 -5.69 2.90 4.47
N ALA A 24 -4.88 3.02 5.52
CA ALA A 24 -5.27 2.66 6.88
C ALA A 24 -6.14 3.73 7.57
N ALA A 25 -5.90 5.01 7.31
CA ALA A 25 -6.60 6.09 7.99
C ALA A 25 -6.68 7.37 7.16
N GLU A 26 -7.55 8.28 7.60
CA GLU A 26 -7.60 9.65 7.11
C GLU A 26 -6.24 10.36 7.24
N ILE A 27 -5.99 11.28 6.31
CA ILE A 27 -4.75 12.06 6.28
C ILE A 27 -4.77 13.05 7.44
N ASP A 28 -3.84 12.86 8.38
CA ASP A 28 -3.60 13.80 9.46
C ASP A 28 -2.68 14.95 9.03
N GLN A 29 -2.55 15.97 9.88
CA GLN A 29 -1.77 17.16 9.60
C GLN A 29 -0.28 16.84 9.33
N PRO A 30 0.40 15.96 10.12
CA PRO A 30 1.77 15.56 9.80
C PRO A 30 1.91 14.94 8.40
N LEU A 31 1.02 14.01 8.03
CA LEU A 31 1.06 13.36 6.72
C LEU A 31 0.77 14.35 5.60
N TYR A 32 -0.23 15.22 5.75
CA TYR A 32 -0.55 16.26 4.77
C TYR A 32 0.66 17.15 4.46
N ARG A 33 1.35 17.65 5.51
CA ARG A 33 2.55 18.48 5.35
C ARG A 33 3.71 17.71 4.72
N GLY A 34 3.87 16.44 5.07
CA GLY A 34 4.86 15.56 4.43
C GLY A 34 4.60 15.39 2.93
N LEU A 35 3.35 15.17 2.53
CA LEU A 35 2.95 15.07 1.12
C LEU A 35 3.17 16.38 0.35
N LEU A 36 2.88 17.53 0.99
CA LEU A 36 3.17 18.85 0.41
C LEU A 36 4.66 19.04 0.16
N ALA A 37 5.50 18.75 1.15
CA ALA A 37 6.95 18.90 1.04
C ALA A 37 7.53 17.95 -0.02
N ALA A 38 7.06 16.70 -0.04
CA ALA A 38 7.46 15.72 -1.06
C ALA A 38 7.05 16.16 -2.48
N GLY A 39 5.87 16.75 -2.65
CA GLY A 39 5.42 17.27 -3.95
C GLY A 39 6.24 18.47 -4.47
N GLU A 40 6.98 19.13 -3.59
CA GLU A 40 7.92 20.20 -3.96
C GLU A 40 9.31 19.68 -4.33
N ASP A 41 9.61 18.41 -4.02
CA ASP A 41 10.89 17.79 -4.32
C ASP A 41 11.12 17.72 -5.85
N PRO A 42 12.14 18.41 -6.39
CA PRO A 42 12.44 18.39 -7.81
C PRO A 42 12.72 16.99 -8.37
N ARG A 43 13.09 16.03 -7.53
CA ARG A 43 13.36 14.64 -7.92
C ARG A 43 12.07 13.86 -8.22
N LEU A 44 10.96 14.23 -7.60
CA LEU A 44 9.67 13.55 -7.76
C LEU A 44 8.81 14.17 -8.88
N ARG A 45 9.01 15.45 -9.20
CA ARG A 45 8.26 16.17 -10.25
C ARG A 45 8.27 15.51 -11.64
N PRO A 46 9.41 14.98 -12.15
CA PRO A 46 9.44 14.36 -13.48
C PRO A 46 8.60 13.09 -13.59
N MET A 47 8.24 12.47 -12.47
CA MET A 47 7.50 11.21 -12.46
C MET A 47 5.99 11.38 -12.69
N GLY A 48 5.50 12.63 -12.81
CA GLY A 48 4.10 12.91 -13.15
C GLY A 48 3.09 12.60 -12.04
N PHE A 49 3.55 12.22 -10.85
CA PHE A 49 2.68 11.92 -9.71
C PHE A 49 2.32 13.19 -8.95
N VAL A 50 1.02 13.40 -8.73
CA VAL A 50 0.52 14.51 -7.91
C VAL A 50 0.26 13.96 -6.51
N LEU A 51 0.95 14.49 -5.49
CA LEU A 51 0.71 14.07 -4.09
C LEU A 51 -0.40 14.90 -3.44
N ILE A 52 -0.40 16.22 -3.69
CA ILE A 52 -1.47 17.14 -3.32
C ILE A 52 -1.70 18.07 -4.50
N GLU A 53 -2.94 18.15 -4.98
CA GLU A 53 -3.29 18.98 -6.13
C GLU A 53 -3.12 20.48 -5.82
N PRO A 54 -2.72 21.30 -6.82
CA PRO A 54 -2.64 22.75 -6.62
C PRO A 54 -3.95 23.39 -6.19
N SER A 55 -5.08 22.86 -6.67
CA SER A 55 -6.44 23.26 -6.29
C SER A 55 -6.69 23.06 -4.79
N LEU A 56 -6.39 21.87 -4.25
CA LEU A 56 -6.48 21.58 -2.82
C LEU A 56 -5.54 22.47 -2.01
N ARG A 57 -4.29 22.60 -2.45
CA ARG A 57 -3.30 23.45 -1.77
C ARG A 57 -3.79 24.90 -1.63
N ALA A 58 -4.42 25.44 -2.67
CA ALA A 58 -4.92 26.81 -2.69
C ALA A 58 -6.07 27.08 -1.70
N MET A 59 -6.75 26.03 -1.21
CA MET A 59 -7.85 26.15 -0.23
C MET A 59 -7.35 26.40 1.20
N GLY A 60 -6.05 26.21 1.47
CA GLY A 60 -5.48 26.22 2.81
C GLY A 60 -5.56 24.85 3.50
N GLU A 61 -4.63 24.60 4.43
CA GLU A 61 -4.40 23.29 5.07
C GLU A 61 -5.67 22.66 5.66
N GLU A 62 -6.41 23.42 6.48
CA GLU A 62 -7.62 22.91 7.15
C GLU A 62 -8.69 22.47 6.15
N ARG A 63 -8.96 23.29 5.13
CA ARG A 63 -9.98 22.96 4.12
C ARG A 63 -9.54 21.81 3.23
N ALA A 64 -8.27 21.80 2.82
CA ALA A 64 -7.72 20.71 2.02
C ALA A 64 -7.82 19.37 2.74
N MET A 65 -7.50 19.32 4.03
CA MET A 65 -7.64 18.11 4.85
C MET A 65 -9.09 17.66 4.97
N LEU A 66 -10.04 18.59 5.13
CA LEU A 66 -11.46 18.25 5.17
C LEU A 66 -11.92 17.58 3.86
N GLU A 67 -11.54 18.13 2.69
CA GLU A 67 -11.86 17.52 1.38
C GLU A 67 -11.24 16.12 1.25
N LEU A 68 -10.00 15.94 1.72
CA LEU A 68 -9.33 14.64 1.73
C LEU A 68 -10.04 13.62 2.64
N SER A 69 -10.50 14.03 3.83
CA SER A 69 -11.29 13.17 4.72
C SER A 69 -12.64 12.78 4.10
N VAL A 70 -13.32 13.71 3.41
CA VAL A 70 -14.56 13.42 2.68
C VAL A 70 -14.31 12.37 1.61
N GLU A 71 -13.24 12.53 0.83
CA GLU A 71 -12.87 11.57 -0.20
C GLU A 71 -12.47 10.21 0.38
N TYR A 72 -11.71 10.18 1.48
CA TYR A 72 -11.37 8.95 2.20
C TYR A 72 -12.63 8.19 2.63
N CYS A 73 -13.60 8.90 3.23
CA CYS A 73 -14.87 8.33 3.64
C CYS A 73 -15.64 7.78 2.45
N ARG A 74 -15.71 8.51 1.33
CA ARG A 74 -16.39 8.08 0.11
C ARG A 74 -15.76 6.82 -0.49
N LEU A 75 -14.43 6.75 -0.49
CA LEU A 75 -13.68 5.64 -1.07
C LEU A 75 -13.71 4.38 -0.20
N PHE A 76 -13.48 4.49 1.11
CA PHE A 76 -13.10 3.33 1.92
C PHE A 76 -14.07 2.99 3.06
N ILE A 77 -14.75 3.97 3.66
CA ILE A 77 -15.44 3.78 4.96
C ILE A 77 -16.97 3.89 4.90
N GLY A 78 -17.50 4.86 4.15
CA GLY A 78 -18.90 5.27 4.19
C GLY A 78 -19.87 4.10 4.00
N PRO A 79 -21.17 4.24 4.32
CA PRO A 79 -22.10 3.11 4.40
C PRO A 79 -22.19 2.27 3.12
N ARG A 80 -21.79 2.85 1.98
CA ARG A 80 -21.55 2.17 0.70
C ARG A 80 -20.24 2.71 0.12
N PRO A 81 -19.07 2.20 0.54
CA PRO A 81 -17.79 2.73 0.09
C PRO A 81 -17.58 2.39 -1.38
N ALA A 82 -16.97 3.31 -2.14
CA ALA A 82 -16.77 3.12 -3.57
C ALA A 82 -15.73 2.02 -3.90
N CYS A 83 -14.71 1.88 -3.04
CA CYS A 83 -13.54 1.01 -3.21
C CYS A 83 -13.08 0.39 -1.88
N PRO A 84 -13.89 -0.44 -1.18
CA PRO A 84 -13.50 -1.01 0.10
C PRO A 84 -12.22 -1.88 -0.05
N PRO A 85 -11.16 -1.64 0.74
CA PRO A 85 -9.82 -2.20 0.53
C PRO A 85 -9.64 -3.62 1.11
N TYR A 86 -10.62 -4.51 0.99
CA TYR A 86 -10.58 -5.86 1.59
C TYR A 86 -10.50 -6.96 0.54
N GLY A 87 -9.52 -7.86 0.68
CA GLY A 87 -9.33 -8.98 -0.24
C GLY A 87 -10.55 -9.91 -0.32
N SER A 88 -11.23 -10.18 0.79
CA SER A 88 -12.44 -11.00 0.85
C SER A 88 -13.58 -10.42 0.00
N LEU A 89 -13.83 -9.11 0.06
CA LEU A 89 -14.83 -8.45 -0.79
C LEU A 89 -14.45 -8.52 -2.26
N ARG A 90 -13.18 -8.26 -2.58
CA ARG A 90 -12.67 -8.29 -3.97
C ARG A 90 -12.69 -9.69 -4.57
N ARG A 91 -12.63 -10.72 -3.73
CA ARG A 91 -12.73 -12.13 -4.12
C ARG A 91 -14.14 -12.68 -4.05
N ASN A 92 -15.16 -11.82 -3.92
CA ASN A 92 -16.58 -12.18 -3.86
C ASN A 92 -16.90 -13.18 -2.73
N GLU A 93 -16.21 -13.07 -1.60
CA GLU A 93 -16.53 -13.86 -0.42
C GLU A 93 -17.77 -13.29 0.28
N ALA A 94 -18.53 -14.15 0.97
CA ALA A 94 -19.83 -13.77 1.54
C ALA A 94 -19.74 -12.68 2.63
N MET A 95 -18.59 -12.55 3.30
CA MET A 95 -18.34 -11.60 4.37
C MET A 95 -16.88 -11.14 4.36
N VAL A 96 -16.65 -9.93 4.88
CA VAL A 96 -15.30 -9.49 5.26
C VAL A 96 -14.72 -10.45 6.30
N GLY A 97 -13.43 -10.76 6.22
CA GLY A 97 -12.78 -11.67 7.15
C GLY A 97 -12.90 -13.17 6.81
N GLY A 98 -13.16 -13.48 5.54
CA GLY A 98 -13.33 -14.86 5.08
C GLY A 98 -12.02 -15.62 4.85
N ARG A 99 -11.91 -16.31 3.71
CA ARG A 99 -10.73 -17.10 3.34
C ARG A 99 -9.50 -16.22 3.14
N ALA A 100 -9.67 -15.02 2.58
CA ALA A 100 -8.58 -14.06 2.41
C ALA A 100 -7.89 -13.72 3.74
N GLU A 101 -8.67 -13.41 4.79
CA GLU A 101 -8.13 -13.10 6.11
C GLU A 101 -7.46 -14.32 6.76
N ARG A 102 -8.09 -15.49 6.69
CA ARG A 102 -7.46 -16.71 7.19
C ARG A 102 -6.11 -16.97 6.51
N GLY A 103 -6.01 -16.70 5.21
CA GLY A 103 -4.75 -16.78 4.48
C GLY A 103 -3.68 -15.88 5.06
N ILE A 104 -3.98 -14.59 5.25
CA ILE A 104 -3.06 -13.61 5.84
C ILE A 104 -2.68 -13.99 7.28
N ASN A 105 -3.63 -14.41 8.10
CA ASN A 105 -3.36 -14.80 9.49
C ASN A 105 -2.45 -16.04 9.57
N GLN A 106 -2.66 -17.04 8.70
CA GLN A 106 -1.77 -18.20 8.64
C GLN A 106 -0.38 -17.84 8.10
N PHE A 107 -0.31 -16.96 7.09
CA PHE A 107 0.96 -16.42 6.59
C PHE A 107 1.76 -15.76 7.72
N MET A 108 1.13 -14.83 8.45
CA MET A 108 1.78 -14.14 9.57
C MET A 108 2.26 -15.13 10.64
N LEU A 109 1.41 -16.11 11.01
CA LEU A 109 1.78 -17.12 12.00
C LEU A 109 3.00 -17.97 11.57
N ARG A 110 3.04 -18.43 10.31
CA ARG A 110 4.17 -19.24 9.80
C ARG A 110 5.49 -18.49 9.81
N HIS A 111 5.45 -17.19 9.52
CA HIS A 111 6.64 -16.33 9.46
C HIS A 111 6.95 -15.60 10.77
N GLY A 112 6.21 -15.88 11.85
CA GLY A 112 6.42 -15.25 13.15
C GLY A 112 6.11 -13.74 13.17
N LEU A 113 5.23 -13.29 12.26
CA LEU A 113 4.84 -11.89 12.11
C LEU A 113 3.57 -11.58 12.90
N SER A 114 3.42 -10.32 13.28
CA SER A 114 2.18 -9.80 13.85
C SER A 114 1.99 -8.35 13.44
N VAL A 115 0.73 -7.94 13.28
CA VAL A 115 0.36 -6.57 12.96
C VAL A 115 -0.42 -5.99 14.11
N ARG A 116 -0.03 -4.78 14.53
CA ARG A 116 -0.74 -4.02 15.56
C ARG A 116 -1.52 -2.91 14.89
N VAL A 117 -2.84 -3.03 15.00
CA VAL A 117 -3.79 -2.07 14.45
C VAL A 117 -4.30 -1.22 15.61
N PRO A 118 -4.07 0.09 15.62
CA PRO A 118 -4.68 0.96 16.63
C PRO A 118 -6.20 0.80 16.62
N ALA A 119 -6.83 0.73 17.79
CA ALA A 119 -8.28 0.47 17.91
C ALA A 119 -9.17 1.51 17.19
N ALA A 120 -8.66 2.73 16.99
CA ALA A 120 -9.35 3.80 16.25
C ALA A 120 -9.24 3.68 14.72
N THR A 121 -8.45 2.73 14.21
CA THR A 121 -8.31 2.49 12.77
C THR A 121 -9.55 1.77 12.28
N PRO A 122 -10.26 2.25 11.25
CA PRO A 122 -11.51 1.67 10.76
C PRO A 122 -11.26 0.40 9.90
N MET A 123 -10.52 -0.54 10.47
CA MET A 123 -10.08 -1.78 9.84
C MET A 123 -10.60 -2.97 10.65
N ILE A 124 -11.46 -3.78 10.03
CA ILE A 124 -12.20 -4.83 10.73
C ILE A 124 -11.66 -6.24 10.51
N ALA A 125 -10.67 -6.40 9.61
CA ALA A 125 -10.06 -7.68 9.26
C ALA A 125 -8.64 -7.49 8.71
N ASN A 126 -7.79 -8.52 8.85
CA ASN A 126 -6.39 -8.47 8.42
C ASN A 126 -6.17 -8.66 6.91
N ASP A 127 -7.20 -8.95 6.13
CA ASP A 127 -7.15 -8.96 4.66
C ASP A 127 -7.32 -7.58 4.02
N HIS A 128 -7.29 -6.53 4.85
CA HIS A 128 -7.23 -5.15 4.40
C HIS A 128 -5.89 -4.84 3.70
N LEU A 129 -5.92 -4.11 2.59
CA LEU A 129 -4.74 -3.82 1.77
C LEU A 129 -3.58 -3.22 2.57
N ALA A 130 -3.88 -2.27 3.47
CA ALA A 130 -2.89 -1.64 4.34
C ALA A 130 -2.03 -2.64 5.13
N VAL A 131 -2.61 -3.78 5.56
CA VAL A 131 -1.88 -4.84 6.27
C VAL A 131 -0.86 -5.50 5.35
N GLY A 132 -1.29 -5.88 4.14
CA GLY A 132 -0.42 -6.49 3.14
C GLY A 132 0.75 -5.59 2.75
N LEU A 133 0.50 -4.30 2.53
CA LEU A 133 1.55 -3.33 2.19
C LEU A 133 2.49 -3.06 3.37
N ALA A 134 1.99 -3.01 4.60
CA ALA A 134 2.85 -2.90 5.79
C ALA A 134 3.78 -4.11 5.93
N LEU A 135 3.26 -5.32 5.68
CA LEU A 135 4.05 -6.55 5.71
C LEU A 135 5.11 -6.55 4.60
N LEU A 136 4.78 -6.17 3.36
CA LEU A 136 5.79 -6.03 2.28
C LEU A 136 6.88 -5.03 2.65
N SER A 137 6.50 -3.85 3.13
CA SER A 137 7.48 -2.86 3.62
C SER A 137 8.38 -3.45 4.70
N TYR A 138 7.83 -4.19 5.66
CA TYR A 138 8.63 -4.77 6.73
C TYR A 138 9.58 -5.86 6.21
N LEU A 139 9.13 -6.70 5.29
CA LEU A 139 9.96 -7.76 4.69
C LEU A 139 11.11 -7.15 3.85
N HIS A 140 10.86 -6.10 3.08
CA HIS A 140 11.92 -5.37 2.36
C HIS A 140 12.91 -4.68 3.30
N HIS A 141 12.46 -4.20 4.46
CA HIS A 141 13.37 -3.70 5.49
C HIS A 141 14.33 -4.80 5.98
N ILE A 142 13.83 -6.01 6.24
CA ILE A 142 14.69 -7.14 6.65
C ILE A 142 15.64 -7.54 5.51
N GLN A 143 15.17 -7.57 4.26
CA GLN A 143 16.03 -7.88 3.11
C GLN A 143 17.21 -6.91 2.97
N SER A 144 17.01 -5.62 3.24
CA SER A 144 18.10 -4.63 3.20
C SER A 144 19.20 -4.85 4.25
N ALA A 145 18.99 -5.76 5.22
CA ALA A 145 19.99 -6.14 6.22
C ALA A 145 20.89 -7.33 5.76
N GLU A 146 20.85 -7.71 4.47
CA GLU A 146 21.56 -8.87 3.90
C GLU A 146 23.06 -8.91 4.24
N ALA A 147 23.74 -7.76 4.29
CA ALA A 147 25.16 -7.70 4.67
C ALA A 147 25.43 -8.15 6.12
N THR A 148 24.42 -8.10 6.99
CA THR A 148 24.53 -8.41 8.43
C THR A 148 23.81 -9.68 8.85
N ASP A 149 22.73 -10.07 8.15
CA ASP A 149 21.98 -11.31 8.38
C ASP A 149 21.50 -11.90 7.03
N PRO A 150 22.37 -12.60 6.29
CA PRO A 150 22.02 -13.17 4.98
C PRO A 150 20.87 -14.18 5.05
N ASP A 151 20.83 -15.00 6.10
CA ASP A 151 19.79 -16.01 6.27
C ASP A 151 18.43 -15.37 6.58
N GLY A 152 18.42 -14.29 7.38
CA GLY A 152 17.23 -13.47 7.62
C GLY A 152 16.73 -12.79 6.36
N ALA A 153 17.63 -12.20 5.57
CA ALA A 153 17.29 -11.58 4.30
C ALA A 153 16.71 -12.60 3.30
N ALA A 154 17.29 -13.80 3.19
CA ALA A 154 16.78 -14.86 2.34
C ALA A 154 15.36 -15.30 2.78
N ARG A 155 15.13 -15.54 4.08
CA ARG A 155 13.79 -15.86 4.59
C ARG A 155 12.78 -14.74 4.33
N ALA A 156 13.19 -13.49 4.46
CA ALA A 156 12.33 -12.34 4.19
C ALA A 156 12.00 -12.19 2.70
N ARG A 157 12.92 -12.57 1.81
CA ARG A 157 12.70 -12.64 0.37
C ARG A 157 11.66 -13.70 0.02
N ASP A 158 11.82 -14.92 0.53
CA ASP A 158 10.85 -16.00 0.34
C ASP A 158 9.45 -15.63 0.86
N ALA A 159 9.39 -14.99 2.04
CA ALA A 159 8.14 -14.52 2.63
C ALA A 159 7.49 -13.38 1.81
N ALA A 160 8.29 -12.46 1.25
CA ALA A 160 7.79 -11.38 0.40
C ALA A 160 7.21 -11.92 -0.91
N GLU A 161 7.91 -12.87 -1.55
CA GLU A 161 7.43 -13.56 -2.74
C GLU A 161 6.11 -14.30 -2.46
N GLU A 162 6.02 -15.03 -1.35
CA GLU A 162 4.78 -15.70 -0.94
C GLU A 162 3.64 -14.69 -0.73
N LEU A 163 3.88 -13.61 0.01
CA LEU A 163 2.89 -12.58 0.29
C LEU A 163 2.39 -11.94 -1.01
N LEU A 164 3.31 -11.56 -1.89
CA LEU A 164 3.01 -10.91 -3.15
C LEU A 164 2.18 -11.84 -4.04
N THR A 165 2.66 -13.05 -4.29
CA THR A 165 2.06 -13.98 -5.26
C THR A 165 0.75 -14.61 -4.77
N ARG A 166 0.64 -14.97 -3.50
CA ARG A 166 -0.52 -15.71 -2.98
C ARG A 166 -1.60 -14.82 -2.40
N HIS A 167 -1.25 -13.65 -1.89
CA HIS A 167 -2.16 -12.84 -1.07
C HIS A 167 -2.47 -11.46 -1.65
N LEU A 168 -1.60 -10.86 -2.47
CA LEU A 168 -1.80 -9.52 -3.02
C LEU A 168 -2.12 -9.53 -4.52
N LEU A 169 -1.22 -10.05 -5.36
CA LEU A 169 -1.41 -10.08 -6.82
C LEU A 169 -2.74 -10.69 -7.30
N PRO A 170 -3.38 -11.66 -6.62
CA PRO A 170 -4.67 -12.19 -7.06
C PRO A 170 -5.83 -11.18 -7.10
N TRP A 171 -5.71 -10.00 -6.50
CA TRP A 171 -6.82 -9.03 -6.44
C TRP A 171 -6.38 -7.56 -6.38
N VAL A 172 -5.18 -7.27 -5.88
CA VAL A 172 -4.72 -5.89 -5.64
C VAL A 172 -4.55 -5.10 -6.94
N PRO A 173 -3.96 -5.61 -8.03
CA PRO A 173 -3.82 -4.84 -9.27
C PRO A 173 -5.17 -4.32 -9.81
N ASP A 174 -6.17 -5.20 -9.90
CA ASP A 174 -7.51 -4.82 -10.36
C ASP A 174 -8.20 -3.85 -9.39
N TYR A 175 -7.97 -4.01 -8.08
CA TYR A 175 -8.45 -3.08 -7.07
C TYR A 175 -7.82 -1.69 -7.23
N LEU A 176 -6.51 -1.59 -7.47
CA LEU A 176 -5.82 -0.32 -7.63
C LEU A 176 -6.22 0.39 -8.92
N ALA A 177 -6.43 -0.34 -10.02
CA ALA A 177 -6.96 0.22 -11.26
C ALA A 177 -8.38 0.81 -11.06
N GLU A 178 -9.24 0.09 -10.33
CA GLU A 178 -10.58 0.59 -9.98
C GLU A 178 -10.53 1.83 -9.08
N LEU A 179 -9.65 1.81 -8.06
CA LEU A 179 -9.43 2.95 -7.19
C LEU A 179 -8.94 4.17 -7.97
N GLN A 180 -7.96 3.98 -8.86
CA GLN A 180 -7.44 5.05 -9.70
C GLN A 180 -8.55 5.68 -10.55
N ALA A 181 -9.45 4.86 -11.12
CA ALA A 181 -10.57 5.34 -11.93
C ALA A 181 -11.67 6.04 -11.12
N LYS A 182 -11.83 5.68 -9.83
CA LYS A 182 -12.90 6.20 -8.97
C LYS A 182 -12.46 7.33 -8.05
N ALA A 183 -11.16 7.49 -7.79
CA ALA A 183 -10.62 8.54 -6.95
C ALA A 183 -10.74 9.90 -7.65
N LEU A 184 -11.24 10.89 -6.91
CA LEU A 184 -11.44 12.25 -7.38
C LEU A 184 -10.29 13.18 -7.00
N LEU A 185 -9.49 12.80 -5.99
CA LEU A 185 -8.39 13.60 -5.46
C LEU A 185 -7.09 12.80 -5.44
N ALA A 186 -6.00 13.43 -5.89
CA ALA A 186 -4.65 13.01 -5.57
C ALA A 186 -4.33 13.45 -4.13
N PRO A 187 -4.18 12.51 -3.19
CA PRO A 187 -3.21 11.43 -3.34
C PRO A 187 -3.78 10.05 -3.70
N TYR A 188 -5.09 9.82 -3.60
CA TYR A 188 -5.64 8.46 -3.69
C TYR A 188 -5.52 7.85 -5.09
N SER A 189 -5.70 8.64 -6.15
CA SER A 189 -5.46 8.20 -7.52
C SER A 189 -3.97 7.91 -7.78
N SER A 190 -3.09 8.82 -7.34
CA SER A 190 -1.64 8.70 -7.51
C SER A 190 -1.06 7.51 -6.76
N VAL A 191 -1.44 7.30 -5.49
CA VAL A 191 -0.92 6.17 -4.71
C VAL A 191 -1.37 4.84 -5.32
N ALA A 192 -2.58 4.79 -5.90
CA ALA A 192 -3.05 3.61 -6.59
C ALA A 192 -2.17 3.27 -7.79
N GLN A 193 -1.92 4.26 -8.64
CA GLN A 193 -1.07 4.12 -9.83
C GLN A 193 0.36 3.68 -9.49
N VAL A 194 1.01 4.37 -8.53
CA VAL A 194 2.41 4.09 -8.19
C VAL A 194 2.55 2.73 -7.52
N THR A 195 1.61 2.38 -6.64
CA THR A 195 1.61 1.08 -5.95
C THR A 195 1.39 -0.05 -6.95
N GLU A 196 0.49 0.11 -7.93
CA GLU A 196 0.27 -0.88 -8.98
C GLU A 196 1.54 -1.08 -9.82
N PHE A 197 2.17 0.02 -10.25
CA PHE A 197 3.42 -0.03 -11.01
C PHE A 197 4.52 -0.78 -10.24
N CYS A 198 4.67 -0.50 -8.94
CA CYS A 198 5.66 -1.15 -8.09
C CYS A 198 5.39 -2.66 -7.96
N LEU A 199 4.14 -3.06 -7.67
CA LEU A 199 3.75 -4.47 -7.56
C LEU A 199 4.00 -5.25 -8.86
N ARG A 200 3.71 -4.65 -10.02
CA ARG A 200 3.95 -5.27 -11.34
C ARG A 200 5.45 -5.38 -11.66
N THR A 201 6.24 -4.41 -11.21
CA THR A 201 7.69 -4.44 -11.38
C THR A 201 8.29 -5.59 -10.57
N GLU A 202 7.86 -5.76 -9.32
CA GLU A 202 8.26 -6.91 -8.50
C GLU A 202 7.76 -8.24 -9.07
N GLU A 203 6.51 -8.32 -9.52
CA GLU A 203 5.98 -9.52 -10.18
C GLU A 203 6.85 -9.93 -11.38
N SER A 204 7.28 -8.94 -12.18
CA SER A 204 8.13 -9.18 -13.35
C SER A 204 9.52 -9.67 -12.96
N ALA A 205 10.08 -9.19 -11.84
CA ALA A 205 11.36 -9.63 -11.31
C ALA A 205 11.34 -11.07 -10.76
N LEU A 206 10.17 -11.55 -10.30
CA LEU A 206 9.99 -12.92 -9.81
C LEU A 206 9.94 -13.97 -10.93
N ARG A 207 9.59 -13.59 -12.16
CA ARG A 207 9.53 -14.53 -13.29
C ARG A 207 10.96 -14.85 -13.75
N PRO A 208 11.36 -16.14 -13.82
CA PRO A 208 12.68 -16.48 -14.34
C PRO A 208 12.82 -15.91 -15.75
N SER A 209 13.93 -15.19 -16.00
CA SER A 209 14.30 -14.78 -17.35
C SER A 209 14.44 -16.05 -18.18
N GLY A 210 13.51 -16.26 -19.12
CA GLY A 210 13.56 -17.36 -20.07
C GLY A 210 14.82 -17.33 -20.93
#